data_AF-A0AB34IY54-F1
#
_entry.id   AF-A0AB34IY54-F1
#
_cell.length_a   1.000
_cell.length_b   1.000
_cell.length_c   1.000
_cell.angle_alpha   90.00
_cell.angle_beta   90.00
_cell.angle_gamma   90.00
#
_symmetry.space_group_name_H-M   'P 1'
#
loop_
_entity.id
_entity.type
_entity.pdbx_description
1 polymer ?
#
loop_
_entity_poly.entity_id
_entity_poly.type
_entity_poly.pdbx_seq_one_letter_code
_entity_poly.pdbx_strand_id
1 'polypeptide(L)'
;MAQCAAARHVYLDLGVNWCNTLQLHHFLPEVVHHPSRLRAPWLVFGFEASPLIAPYAELCTRELTAGRPLPPPPIIPSGSTRELRQFETSLNCSAATHSVGKRARSAVLQSCAFKALKDKLQLLKPDASLSSNVTGMEWRLEQARTCPRTSQYILIPGAAGACDALPGSFTCPGSISMFGGAEQMIRGGLQPRWRKHMTSKNEQQKVEMHNVLQVDLVGWMLKSFREEDFVVLKMDIEGFEHIIVPRILKLNATKLIDVALWECHFTSGSKCHELGKQLMDNGLPILYAEPFPFEEELHDSLTNVSRVKSRSNHSGTVLKREADGR
;
A
#
# COMPACT_ATOMS: atom_id res chain seq x y z
N MET A 1 0.40 21.99 -20.02
CA MET A 1 1.78 21.52 -19.75
C MET A 1 2.18 20.53 -20.83
N ALA A 2 3.43 20.56 -21.28
CA ALA A 2 3.90 19.68 -22.35
C ALA A 2 4.05 18.23 -21.85
N GLN A 3 3.62 17.27 -22.67
CA GLN A 3 3.61 15.86 -22.37
C GLN A 3 5.03 15.27 -22.47
N CYS A 4 5.40 14.32 -21.60
CA CYS A 4 6.74 13.72 -21.63
C CYS A 4 7.00 13.02 -22.96
N ALA A 5 8.09 13.39 -23.64
CA ALA A 5 8.46 12.81 -24.93
C ALA A 5 8.87 11.33 -24.83
N ALA A 6 9.34 10.89 -23.65
CA ALA A 6 9.69 9.51 -23.37
C ALA A 6 8.63 8.83 -22.50
N ALA A 7 8.58 7.50 -22.59
CA ALA A 7 7.88 6.63 -21.63
C ALA A 7 8.44 6.84 -20.22
N ARG A 8 7.54 6.92 -19.23
CA ARG A 8 7.89 7.05 -17.82
C ARG A 8 7.92 5.69 -17.14
N HIS A 9 8.59 5.62 -16.00
CA HIS A 9 8.47 4.50 -15.07
C HIS A 9 7.66 4.98 -13.87
N VAL A 10 6.55 4.31 -13.59
CA VAL A 10 5.58 4.72 -12.58
C VAL A 10 5.39 3.58 -11.59
N TYR A 11 5.45 3.89 -10.31
CA TYR A 11 5.08 2.97 -9.24
C TYR A 11 3.95 3.56 -8.41
N LEU A 12 2.82 2.86 -8.35
CA LEU A 12 1.67 3.20 -7.54
C LEU A 12 1.62 2.24 -6.36
N ASP A 13 1.94 2.73 -5.16
CA ASP A 13 1.88 1.96 -3.92
C ASP A 13 0.61 2.33 -3.17
N LEU A 14 -0.42 1.50 -3.29
CA LEU A 14 -1.65 1.68 -2.54
C LEU A 14 -1.51 1.00 -1.17
N GLY A 15 -1.50 1.81 -0.11
CA GLY A 15 -1.28 1.36 1.27
C GLY A 15 0.19 1.29 1.64
N VAL A 16 0.89 2.43 1.60
CA VAL A 16 2.34 2.50 1.89
C VAL A 16 2.68 2.13 3.33
N ASN A 17 1.72 2.29 4.25
CA ASN A 17 1.87 1.97 5.65
C ASN A 17 3.13 2.65 6.23
N TRP A 18 4.00 1.90 6.91
CA TRP A 18 5.27 2.40 7.44
C TRP A 18 6.39 2.52 6.38
N CYS A 19 6.03 2.82 5.13
CA CYS A 19 6.92 3.05 3.99
C CYS A 19 7.72 1.83 3.53
N ASN A 20 7.44 0.64 4.06
CA ASN A 20 8.20 -0.57 3.78
C ASN A 20 8.08 -1.02 2.31
N THR A 21 7.01 -0.62 1.61
CA THR A 21 6.80 -1.01 0.20
C THR A 21 7.16 0.06 -0.82
N LEU A 22 7.52 1.30 -0.43
CA LEU A 22 7.78 2.42 -1.37
C LEU A 22 8.88 2.12 -2.39
N GLN A 23 9.80 1.21 -2.08
CA GLN A 23 10.93 0.82 -2.93
C GLN A 23 10.78 -0.60 -3.52
N LEU A 24 9.65 -1.27 -3.30
CA LEU A 24 9.42 -2.66 -3.73
C LEU A 24 9.59 -2.85 -5.25
N HIS A 25 9.26 -1.84 -6.05
CA HIS A 25 9.44 -1.86 -7.51
C HIS A 25 10.88 -2.12 -7.96
N HIS A 26 11.90 -1.76 -7.17
CA HIS A 26 13.30 -2.01 -7.51
C HIS A 26 13.67 -3.50 -7.51
N PHE A 27 12.89 -4.33 -6.82
CA PHE A 27 13.15 -5.76 -6.66
C PHE A 27 12.35 -6.63 -7.65
N LEU A 28 11.56 -5.99 -8.51
CA LEU A 28 10.79 -6.73 -9.51
C LEU A 28 11.70 -7.37 -10.54
N PRO A 29 11.49 -8.65 -10.92
CA PRO A 29 12.22 -9.27 -12.01
C PRO A 29 12.18 -8.45 -13.30
N GLU A 30 11.04 -7.81 -13.58
CA GLU A 30 10.81 -6.94 -14.73
C GLU A 30 11.64 -5.65 -14.69
N VAL A 31 12.19 -5.28 -13.54
CA VAL A 31 13.07 -4.12 -13.33
C VAL A 31 14.53 -4.55 -13.20
N VAL A 32 14.82 -5.51 -12.31
CA VAL A 32 16.18 -6.00 -12.01
C VAL A 32 16.87 -6.56 -13.25
N HIS A 33 16.14 -7.27 -14.11
CA HIS A 33 16.71 -7.86 -15.33
C HIS A 33 16.76 -6.91 -16.53
N HIS A 34 16.36 -5.64 -16.37
CA HIS A 34 16.33 -4.64 -17.43
C HIS A 34 17.19 -3.42 -17.07
N PRO A 35 18.45 -3.34 -17.53
CA PRO A 35 19.38 -2.27 -17.14
C PRO A 35 18.92 -0.84 -17.46
N SER A 36 18.01 -0.67 -18.42
CA SER A 36 17.37 0.60 -18.75
C SER A 36 16.37 1.03 -17.67
N ARG A 37 15.56 0.09 -17.15
CA ARG A 37 14.56 0.33 -16.10
C ARG A 37 15.20 0.51 -14.73
N LEU A 38 16.24 -0.29 -14.44
CA LEU A 38 16.96 -0.22 -13.17
C LEU A 38 17.62 1.15 -12.92
N ARG A 39 18.07 1.83 -13.99
CA ARG A 39 18.74 3.14 -13.92
C ARG A 39 17.84 4.31 -14.27
N ALA A 40 16.59 4.05 -14.68
CA ALA A 40 15.67 5.10 -15.06
C ALA A 40 15.15 5.86 -13.83
N PRO A 41 14.77 7.14 -13.99
CA PRO A 41 14.02 7.85 -12.96
C PRO A 41 12.60 7.28 -12.83
N TRP A 42 12.12 7.17 -11.59
CA TRP A 42 10.79 6.68 -11.25
C TRP A 42 9.89 7.78 -10.70
N LEU A 43 8.63 7.80 -11.14
CA LEU A 43 7.56 8.53 -10.48
C LEU A 43 6.83 7.58 -9.54
N VAL A 44 7.00 7.78 -8.23
CA VAL A 44 6.42 6.93 -7.20
C VAL A 44 5.30 7.70 -6.50
N PHE A 45 4.09 7.14 -6.53
CA PHE A 45 2.93 7.67 -5.80
C PHE A 45 2.54 6.69 -4.70
N GLY A 46 2.74 7.11 -3.46
CA GLY A 46 2.36 6.35 -2.29
C GLY A 46 1.05 6.83 -1.71
N PHE A 47 0.04 5.96 -1.56
CA PHE A 47 -1.24 6.30 -0.94
C PHE A 47 -1.28 5.83 0.50
N GLU A 48 -1.65 6.73 1.42
CA GLU A 48 -1.86 6.42 2.83
C GLU A 48 -3.17 7.04 3.32
N ALA A 49 -4.10 6.19 3.75
CA ALA A 49 -5.40 6.63 4.22
C ALA A 49 -5.39 7.00 5.72
N SER A 50 -4.50 6.41 6.51
CA SER A 50 -4.39 6.69 7.93
C SER A 50 -3.74 8.06 8.17
N PRO A 51 -4.45 9.03 8.78
CA PRO A 51 -3.85 10.30 9.15
C PRO A 51 -2.79 10.14 10.25
N LEU A 52 -2.73 8.98 10.94
CA LEU A 52 -1.70 8.69 11.94
C LEU A 52 -0.38 8.22 11.32
N ILE A 53 -0.42 7.70 10.09
CA ILE A 53 0.75 7.21 9.35
C ILE A 53 1.22 8.25 8.33
N ALA A 54 0.29 8.97 7.70
CA ALA A 54 0.57 9.94 6.65
C ALA A 54 1.71 10.94 6.97
N PRO A 55 1.85 11.50 8.19
CA PRO A 55 2.97 12.40 8.51
C PRO A 55 4.35 11.72 8.38
N TYR A 56 4.44 10.45 8.74
CA TYR A 56 5.66 9.67 8.58
C TYR A 56 5.88 9.28 7.10
N ALA A 57 4.82 8.93 6.38
CA ALA A 57 4.91 8.66 4.95
C ALA A 57 5.35 9.89 4.13
N GLU A 58 4.97 11.10 4.55
CA GLU A 58 5.43 12.36 3.95
C GLU A 58 6.93 12.53 4.15
N LEU A 59 7.42 12.21 5.36
CA LEU A 59 8.85 12.21 5.65
C LEU A 59 9.58 11.21 4.74
N CYS A 60 9.11 9.96 4.63
CA CYS A 60 9.72 8.95 3.78
C CYS A 60 9.85 9.41 2.31
N THR A 61 8.76 9.92 1.73
CA THR A 61 8.73 10.36 0.34
C THR A 61 9.65 11.55 0.10
N ARG A 62 9.75 12.48 1.07
CA ARG A 62 10.72 13.57 1.03
C ARG A 62 12.17 13.10 1.07
N GLU A 63 12.51 12.19 1.99
CA GLU A 63 13.88 11.65 2.11
C GLU A 63 14.27 10.87 0.85
N LEU A 64 13.40 10.00 0.34
CA LEU A 64 13.64 9.21 -0.87
C LEU A 64 13.77 10.09 -2.13
N THR A 65 12.95 11.14 -2.28
CA THR A 65 13.09 12.11 -3.37
C THR A 65 14.44 12.83 -3.32
N ALA A 66 14.96 13.07 -2.12
CA ALA A 66 16.28 13.65 -1.93
C ALA A 66 17.44 12.64 -2.07
N GLY A 67 17.16 11.39 -2.45
CA GLY A 67 18.14 10.32 -2.58
C GLY A 67 18.71 9.84 -1.25
N ARG A 68 18.01 10.07 -0.14
CA ARG A 68 18.40 9.66 1.21
C ARG A 68 17.65 8.39 1.62
N PRO A 69 18.23 7.57 2.54
CA PRO A 69 17.56 6.37 3.02
C PRO A 69 16.26 6.70 3.77
N LEU A 70 15.39 5.70 3.89
CA LEU A 70 14.19 5.81 4.71
C LEU A 70 14.57 6.21 6.16
N PRO A 71 13.83 7.15 6.77
CA PRO A 71 13.96 7.44 8.19
C PRO A 71 13.62 6.19 9.02
N PRO A 72 14.05 6.10 10.29
CA PRO A 72 13.60 5.04 11.18
C PRO A 72 12.10 5.23 11.49
N PRO A 73 11.29 4.16 11.44
CA PRO A 73 9.86 4.27 11.72
C PRO A 73 9.61 4.52 13.21
N PRO A 74 8.59 5.32 13.56
CA PRO A 74 8.29 5.67 14.95
C PRO A 74 7.84 4.45 15.75
N ILE A 75 7.29 3.44 15.09
CA ILE A 75 7.00 2.11 15.65
C ILE A 75 7.53 1.03 14.71
N ILE A 76 7.39 -0.24 15.09
CA ILE A 76 7.76 -1.34 14.19
C ILE A 76 6.94 -1.27 12.88
N PRO A 77 7.58 -1.45 11.72
CA PRO A 77 6.90 -1.41 10.43
C PRO A 77 6.18 -2.74 10.20
N SER A 78 5.06 -2.93 10.88
CA SER A 78 4.22 -4.11 10.75
C SER A 78 2.91 -3.72 10.10
N GLY A 79 2.73 -4.17 8.85
CA GLY A 79 1.53 -3.98 8.06
C GLY A 79 0.48 -5.06 8.24
N SER A 80 0.78 -6.15 8.94
CA SER A 80 -0.19 -7.21 9.20
C SER A 80 0.08 -7.94 10.50
N THR A 81 -0.90 -8.73 10.98
CA THR A 81 -0.64 -9.64 12.13
C THR A 81 0.42 -10.69 11.79
N ARG A 82 0.57 -11.05 10.50
CA ARG A 82 1.60 -11.99 10.03
C ARG A 82 2.98 -11.37 10.23
N GLU A 83 3.18 -10.12 9.82
CA GLU A 83 4.43 -9.39 10.00
C GLU A 83 4.72 -9.10 11.47
N LEU A 84 3.72 -8.74 12.27
CA LEU A 84 3.89 -8.47 13.70
C LEU A 84 4.57 -9.63 14.45
N ARG A 85 4.30 -10.88 14.03
CA ARG A 85 4.93 -12.08 14.63
C ARG A 85 6.45 -12.10 14.47
N GLN A 86 6.97 -11.46 13.45
CA GLN A 86 8.41 -11.37 13.21
C GLN A 86 9.11 -10.52 14.28
N PHE A 87 8.38 -9.66 14.97
CA PHE A 87 8.87 -8.79 16.05
C PHE A 87 8.56 -9.34 17.45
N GLU A 88 8.05 -10.57 17.56
CA GLU A 88 7.62 -11.16 18.84
C GLU A 88 8.76 -11.20 19.88
N THR A 89 9.98 -11.53 19.46
CA THR A 89 11.15 -11.57 20.34
C THR A 89 11.66 -10.17 20.69
N SER A 90 11.76 -9.26 19.72
CA SER A 90 12.25 -7.89 19.96
C SER A 90 11.31 -7.07 20.83
N LEU A 91 10.01 -7.39 20.83
CA LEU A 91 9.00 -6.80 21.71
C LEU A 91 8.89 -7.49 23.08
N ASN A 92 9.71 -8.51 23.35
CA ASN A 92 9.63 -9.34 24.56
C ASN A 92 8.23 -9.97 24.77
N CYS A 93 7.60 -10.42 23.69
CA CYS A 93 6.26 -11.01 23.70
C CYS A 93 6.25 -12.54 23.63
N SER A 94 7.40 -13.18 23.38
CA SER A 94 7.51 -14.64 23.19
C SER A 94 6.99 -15.46 24.37
N ALA A 95 7.21 -15.01 25.61
CA ALA A 95 6.73 -15.74 26.78
C ALA A 95 5.19 -15.79 26.84
N ALA A 96 4.52 -14.68 26.53
CA ALA A 96 3.06 -14.57 26.58
C ALA A 96 2.38 -15.35 25.44
N THR A 97 2.99 -15.37 24.26
CA THR A 97 2.45 -16.06 23.07
C THR A 97 2.67 -17.57 23.11
N HIS A 98 3.76 -18.05 23.71
CA HIS A 98 4.06 -19.48 23.85
C HIS A 98 3.21 -20.18 24.91
N SER A 99 2.70 -19.43 25.90
CA SER A 99 1.82 -19.97 26.95
C SER A 99 0.36 -20.17 26.50
N VAL A 100 0.01 -19.85 25.25
CA VAL A 100 -1.37 -19.94 24.74
C VAL A 100 -1.50 -20.76 23.47
N GLY A 101 -2.70 -21.34 23.25
CA GLY A 101 -2.99 -22.10 22.04
C GLY A 101 -3.00 -21.24 20.76
N LYS A 102 -2.85 -21.88 19.60
CA LYS A 102 -2.78 -21.22 18.27
C LYS A 102 -3.90 -20.19 18.01
N ARG A 103 -5.11 -20.47 18.50
CA ARG A 103 -6.29 -19.58 18.33
C ARG A 103 -6.16 -18.26 19.10
N ALA A 104 -5.50 -18.26 20.25
CA ALA A 104 -5.34 -17.08 21.10
C ALA A 104 -4.05 -16.30 20.83
N ARG A 105 -3.04 -16.94 20.21
CA ARG A 105 -1.70 -16.38 20.00
C ARG A 105 -1.71 -15.00 19.34
N SER A 106 -2.51 -14.79 18.30
CA SER A 106 -2.59 -13.49 17.61
C SER A 106 -3.12 -12.39 18.54
N ALA A 107 -4.18 -12.66 19.30
CA ALA A 107 -4.75 -11.68 20.22
C ALA A 107 -3.78 -11.34 21.37
N VAL A 108 -3.09 -12.35 21.90
CA VAL A 108 -2.08 -12.16 22.96
C VAL A 108 -0.86 -11.39 22.46
N LEU A 109 -0.37 -11.71 21.26
CA LEU A 109 0.72 -10.96 20.63
C LEU A 109 0.34 -9.49 20.46
N GLN A 110 -0.87 -9.20 19.99
CA GLN A 110 -1.34 -7.82 19.78
C GLN A 110 -1.42 -7.06 21.10
N SER A 111 -2.02 -7.65 22.13
CA SER A 111 -2.10 -7.04 23.46
C SER A 111 -0.71 -6.77 24.06
N CYS A 112 0.22 -7.71 23.91
CA CYS A 112 1.59 -7.54 24.36
C CYS A 112 2.32 -6.44 23.58
N ALA A 113 2.24 -6.46 22.24
CA ALA A 113 2.88 -5.47 21.37
C ALA A 113 2.35 -4.06 21.65
N PHE A 114 1.03 -3.92 21.85
CA PHE A 114 0.43 -2.64 22.25
C PHE A 114 1.01 -2.13 23.57
N LYS A 115 1.15 -2.99 24.58
CA LYS A 115 1.77 -2.62 25.85
C LYS A 115 3.23 -2.20 25.68
N ALA A 116 3.99 -2.93 24.86
CA ALA A 116 5.40 -2.63 24.60
C ALA A 116 5.60 -1.31 23.82
N LEU A 117 4.64 -0.93 22.98
CA LEU A 117 4.73 0.24 22.09
C LEU A 117 3.91 1.43 22.56
N LYS A 118 3.24 1.34 23.71
CA LYS A 118 2.24 2.30 24.19
C LYS A 118 2.73 3.75 24.11
N ASP A 119 3.91 4.04 24.63
CA ASP A 119 4.43 5.40 24.69
C ASP A 119 4.73 5.95 23.29
N LYS A 120 5.23 5.11 22.37
CA LYS A 120 5.47 5.49 20.97
C LYS A 120 4.16 5.69 20.21
N LEU A 121 3.16 4.85 20.46
CA LEU A 121 1.84 4.94 19.86
C LEU A 121 1.10 6.24 20.25
N GLN A 122 1.31 6.73 21.48
CA GLN A 122 0.74 8.00 21.93
C GLN A 122 1.33 9.24 21.26
N LEU A 123 2.49 9.10 20.60
CA LEU A 123 3.12 10.19 19.84
C LEU A 123 2.55 10.32 18.43
N LEU A 124 1.82 9.32 17.94
CA LEU A 124 1.20 9.37 16.63
C LEU A 124 0.06 10.40 16.66
N LYS A 125 0.17 11.43 15.81
CA LYS A 125 -0.80 12.50 15.70
C LYS A 125 -1.09 12.83 14.25
N PRO A 126 -2.35 13.08 13.88
CA PRO A 126 -2.69 13.60 12.56
C PRO A 126 -1.99 14.92 12.26
N ASP A 127 -1.61 15.11 11.01
CA ASP A 127 -1.28 16.42 10.46
C ASP A 127 -2.45 16.92 9.60
N ALA A 128 -3.16 17.93 10.10
CA ALA A 128 -4.31 18.50 9.44
C ALA A 128 -3.97 19.14 8.08
N SER A 129 -2.72 19.54 7.85
CA SER A 129 -2.29 20.10 6.56
C SER A 129 -2.26 19.06 5.44
N LEU A 130 -2.18 17.76 5.79
CA LEU A 130 -2.13 16.64 4.85
C LEU A 130 -3.53 16.07 4.58
N SER A 131 -4.27 15.70 5.62
CA SER A 131 -5.42 14.78 5.48
C SER A 131 -6.74 15.42 5.01
N SER A 132 -6.89 16.75 5.08
CA SER A 132 -8.13 17.45 4.72
C SER A 132 -7.96 18.50 3.61
N ASN A 133 -6.74 18.63 3.06
CA ASN A 133 -6.42 19.65 2.07
C ASN A 133 -6.63 19.13 0.64
N VAL A 134 -7.85 19.30 0.12
CA VAL A 134 -8.20 18.89 -1.26
C VAL A 134 -7.28 19.54 -2.28
N THR A 135 -7.01 20.86 -2.18
CA THR A 135 -6.11 21.56 -3.11
C THR A 135 -4.70 20.97 -3.10
N GLY A 136 -4.18 20.63 -1.90
CA GLY A 136 -2.90 19.96 -1.75
C GLY A 136 -2.89 18.56 -2.37
N MET A 137 -3.98 17.80 -2.20
CA MET A 137 -4.14 16.48 -2.80
C MET A 137 -4.18 16.54 -4.34
N GLU A 138 -4.98 17.44 -4.90
CA GLU A 138 -5.07 17.65 -6.36
C GLU A 138 -3.70 18.09 -6.93
N TRP A 139 -2.97 18.98 -6.23
CA TRP A 139 -1.62 19.38 -6.64
C TRP A 139 -0.63 18.21 -6.66
N ARG A 140 -0.71 17.30 -5.68
CA ARG A 140 0.12 16.09 -5.62
C ARG A 140 -0.21 15.13 -6.77
N LEU A 141 -1.49 14.93 -7.08
CA LEU A 141 -1.94 14.08 -8.18
C LEU A 141 -1.54 14.64 -9.55
N GLU A 142 -1.54 15.97 -9.70
CA GLU A 142 -1.12 16.66 -10.92
C GLU A 142 0.38 16.47 -11.22
N GLN A 143 1.20 16.14 -10.21
CA GLN A 143 2.62 15.82 -10.41
C GLN A 143 2.83 14.60 -11.32
N ALA A 144 1.79 13.77 -11.53
CA ALA A 144 1.84 12.67 -12.47
C ALA A 144 2.16 13.14 -13.90
N ARG A 145 1.89 14.41 -14.25
CA ARG A 145 2.21 14.98 -15.57
C ARG A 145 3.66 15.42 -15.73
N THR A 146 4.47 15.34 -14.68
CA THR A 146 5.89 15.73 -14.72
C THR A 146 6.75 14.67 -15.40
N CYS A 147 7.94 15.08 -15.85
CA CYS A 147 8.92 14.23 -16.51
C CYS A 147 10.25 14.34 -15.74
N PRO A 148 10.36 13.72 -14.56
CA PRO A 148 11.48 14.03 -13.68
C PRO A 148 12.77 13.39 -14.20
N ARG A 149 13.90 14.08 -13.99
CA ARG A 149 15.24 13.60 -14.35
C ARG A 149 15.82 12.64 -13.32
N THR A 150 15.28 12.65 -12.11
CA THR A 150 15.61 11.78 -10.98
C THR A 150 14.33 11.17 -10.45
N SER A 151 14.42 10.09 -9.67
CA SER A 151 13.22 9.54 -9.04
C SER A 151 12.56 10.57 -8.12
N GLN A 152 11.23 10.63 -8.16
CA GLN A 152 10.40 11.45 -7.30
C GLN A 152 9.41 10.56 -6.57
N TYR A 153 9.29 10.76 -5.26
CA TYR A 153 8.36 10.06 -4.40
C TYR A 153 7.36 11.08 -3.86
N ILE A 154 6.08 10.80 -4.06
CA ILE A 154 5.00 11.71 -3.76
C ILE A 154 3.99 10.96 -2.91
N LEU A 155 3.77 11.44 -1.68
CA LEU A 155 2.67 10.94 -0.85
C LEU A 155 1.34 11.51 -1.37
N ILE A 156 0.33 10.66 -1.45
CA ILE A 156 -1.08 11.00 -1.53
C ILE A 156 -1.72 10.66 -0.17
N PRO A 157 -1.96 11.66 0.71
CA PRO A 157 -2.48 11.44 2.07
C PRO A 157 -4.01 11.21 2.05
N GLY A 158 -4.44 10.16 1.36
CA GLY A 158 -5.83 9.77 1.21
C GLY A 158 -6.00 8.33 0.78
N ALA A 159 -7.24 7.85 0.85
CA ALA A 159 -7.59 6.51 0.41
C ALA A 159 -7.58 6.43 -1.12
N ALA A 160 -6.93 5.39 -1.65
CA ALA A 160 -7.14 5.01 -3.04
C ALA A 160 -8.56 4.42 -3.19
N GLY A 161 -9.27 4.84 -4.23
CA GLY A 161 -10.67 4.52 -4.40
C GLY A 161 -11.12 4.50 -5.85
N ALA A 162 -12.42 4.35 -6.03
CA ALA A 162 -13.07 4.44 -7.33
C ALA A 162 -14.44 5.08 -7.17
N CYS A 163 -14.69 6.11 -7.98
CA CYS A 163 -15.92 6.89 -8.00
C CYS A 163 -16.04 7.58 -9.37
N ASP A 164 -17.03 8.44 -9.52
CA ASP A 164 -17.10 9.38 -10.64
C ASP A 164 -16.74 10.77 -10.10
N ALA A 165 -15.46 11.15 -10.19
CA ALA A 165 -15.00 12.46 -9.74
C ALA A 165 -15.64 13.60 -10.56
N LEU A 166 -15.81 14.76 -9.93
CA LEU A 166 -16.35 15.94 -10.60
C LEU A 166 -15.40 16.42 -11.72
N PRO A 167 -15.92 17.09 -12.77
CA PRO A 167 -15.09 17.67 -13.81
C PRO A 167 -13.99 18.57 -13.22
N GLY A 168 -12.74 18.33 -13.63
CA GLY A 168 -11.58 19.08 -13.13
C GLY A 168 -11.00 18.60 -11.79
N SER A 169 -11.53 17.52 -11.21
CA SER A 169 -11.04 16.94 -9.95
C SER A 169 -10.64 15.46 -10.14
N PHE A 170 -9.70 15.01 -9.30
CA PHE A 170 -9.33 13.61 -9.14
C PHE A 170 -9.81 13.02 -7.80
N THR A 171 -10.38 13.84 -6.93
CA THR A 171 -10.94 13.39 -5.65
C THR A 171 -12.42 13.03 -5.78
N CYS A 172 -12.84 12.01 -5.02
CA CYS A 172 -14.23 11.63 -4.95
C CYS A 172 -15.05 12.67 -4.20
N PRO A 173 -16.33 12.86 -4.55
CA PRO A 173 -17.22 13.68 -3.75
C PRO A 173 -17.33 13.16 -2.31
N GLY A 174 -16.99 14.02 -1.34
CA GLY A 174 -17.07 13.70 0.08
C GLY A 174 -15.83 13.00 0.65
N SER A 175 -15.98 12.42 1.84
CA SER A 175 -14.92 11.72 2.56
C SER A 175 -15.41 10.34 2.99
N ILE A 176 -14.48 9.39 3.13
CA ILE A 176 -14.77 8.09 3.72
C ILE A 176 -14.48 8.14 5.21
N SER A 177 -15.42 7.63 6.02
CA SER A 177 -15.18 7.41 7.44
C SER A 177 -14.44 6.09 7.68
N MET A 178 -13.23 6.19 8.20
CA MET A 178 -12.41 5.08 8.64
C MET A 178 -12.37 5.03 10.17
N PHE A 179 -12.12 3.84 10.72
CA PHE A 179 -12.10 3.62 12.16
C PHE A 179 -10.80 2.93 12.60
N GLY A 180 -10.36 3.27 13.79
CA GLY A 180 -9.13 2.75 14.39
C GLY A 180 -8.36 3.87 15.09
N GLY A 181 -7.69 3.53 16.18
CA GLY A 181 -6.76 4.42 16.87
C GLY A 181 -5.32 3.94 16.72
N ALA A 182 -4.41 4.53 17.49
CA ALA A 182 -2.98 4.20 17.45
C ALA A 182 -2.70 2.69 17.58
N GLU A 183 -3.46 1.95 18.40
CA GLU A 183 -3.31 0.48 18.53
C GLU A 183 -3.43 -0.27 17.20
N GLN A 184 -4.30 0.17 16.29
CA GLN A 184 -4.46 -0.49 14.99
C GLN A 184 -3.25 -0.31 14.07
N MET A 185 -2.41 0.70 14.33
CA MET A 185 -1.26 1.00 13.48
C MET A 185 -0.15 -0.05 13.56
N ILE A 186 -0.22 -0.98 14.54
CA ILE A 186 0.71 -2.12 14.63
C ILE A 186 0.36 -3.25 13.64
N ARG A 187 -0.76 -3.17 12.89
CA ARG A 187 -1.27 -4.28 12.06
C ARG A 187 -1.80 -3.88 10.66
N GLY A 188 -1.54 -2.68 10.15
CA GLY A 188 -2.04 -2.33 8.81
C GLY A 188 -2.71 -0.96 8.66
N GLY A 189 -3.01 -0.26 9.76
CA GLY A 189 -3.61 1.07 9.69
C GLY A 189 -5.11 1.09 10.00
N LEU A 190 -5.83 2.07 9.45
CA LEU A 190 -7.27 2.25 9.70
C LEU A 190 -8.12 1.30 8.85
N GLN A 191 -9.30 0.93 9.35
CA GLN A 191 -10.23 0.07 8.63
C GLN A 191 -11.48 0.83 8.17
N PRO A 192 -12.08 0.47 7.02
CA PRO A 192 -13.29 1.14 6.55
C PRO A 192 -14.53 0.73 7.35
N ARG A 193 -15.43 1.69 7.62
CA ARG A 193 -16.60 1.50 8.50
C ARG A 193 -17.47 0.28 8.17
N TRP A 194 -17.63 -0.12 6.92
CA TRP A 194 -18.46 -1.27 6.54
C TRP A 194 -17.95 -2.62 7.08
N ARG A 195 -16.67 -2.72 7.47
CA ARG A 195 -16.13 -3.91 8.15
C ARG A 195 -16.62 -4.07 9.61
N LYS A 196 -17.32 -3.09 10.19
CA LYS A 196 -17.84 -3.16 11.58
C LYS A 196 -18.82 -4.31 11.85
N HIS A 197 -19.34 -4.99 10.83
CA HIS A 197 -20.28 -6.09 11.06
C HIS A 197 -19.63 -7.38 11.63
N MET A 198 -18.32 -7.47 11.83
CA MET A 198 -17.68 -8.74 12.23
C MET A 198 -17.08 -8.85 13.63
N THR A 199 -16.91 -7.78 14.43
CA THR A 199 -16.31 -7.97 15.78
C THR A 199 -16.86 -7.06 16.87
N SER A 200 -17.60 -7.71 17.78
CA SER A 200 -17.86 -7.42 19.19
C SER A 200 -19.14 -6.65 19.56
N LYS A 201 -19.94 -7.35 20.37
CA LYS A 201 -21.10 -6.92 21.15
C LYS A 201 -20.72 -6.11 22.41
N ASN A 202 -19.54 -5.46 22.47
CA ASN A 202 -19.12 -4.70 23.64
C ASN A 202 -19.10 -3.19 23.34
N GLU A 203 -20.15 -2.55 23.82
CA GLU A 203 -20.67 -1.24 23.44
C GLU A 203 -19.94 -0.04 24.08
N GLN A 204 -18.66 -0.15 24.45
CA GLN A 204 -17.99 0.90 25.28
C GLN A 204 -16.58 1.33 24.85
N GLN A 205 -16.00 0.77 23.78
CA GLN A 205 -14.76 1.35 23.24
C GLN A 205 -15.13 2.50 22.30
N LYS A 206 -14.81 3.73 22.71
CA LYS A 206 -14.94 4.94 21.88
C LYS A 206 -13.97 4.80 20.69
N VAL A 207 -14.44 4.15 19.62
CA VAL A 207 -13.63 3.91 18.42
C VAL A 207 -13.38 5.25 17.76
N GLU A 208 -12.11 5.63 17.66
CA GLU A 208 -11.69 6.83 16.94
C GLU A 208 -12.12 6.73 15.47
N MET A 209 -12.71 7.81 14.97
CA MET A 209 -13.22 7.93 13.61
C MET A 209 -12.45 9.02 12.90
N HIS A 210 -12.01 8.72 11.68
CA HIS A 210 -11.28 9.65 10.83
C HIS A 210 -12.03 9.78 9.50
N ASN A 211 -12.25 11.02 9.06
CA ASN A 211 -12.74 11.29 7.72
C ASN A 211 -11.53 11.51 6.82
N VAL A 212 -11.44 10.71 5.77
CA VAL A 212 -10.29 10.66 4.88
C VAL A 212 -10.77 10.95 3.46
N LEU A 213 -10.03 11.80 2.74
CA LEU A 213 -10.29 12.04 1.32
C LEU A 213 -10.05 10.77 0.51
N GLN A 214 -10.83 10.60 -0.56
CA GLN A 214 -10.70 9.47 -1.46
C GLN A 214 -10.33 9.97 -2.85
N VAL A 215 -9.43 9.26 -3.52
CA VAL A 215 -9.04 9.55 -4.91
C VAL A 215 -9.80 8.61 -5.85
N ASP A 216 -10.33 9.15 -6.95
CA ASP A 216 -10.75 8.37 -8.12
C ASP A 216 -9.48 7.85 -8.82
N LEU A 217 -8.92 6.77 -8.30
CA LEU A 217 -7.64 6.25 -8.74
C LEU A 217 -7.67 5.94 -10.25
N VAL A 218 -8.70 5.23 -10.70
CA VAL A 218 -8.79 4.78 -12.09
C VAL A 218 -9.01 5.97 -13.04
N GLY A 219 -9.89 6.91 -12.66
CA GLY A 219 -10.08 8.15 -13.43
C GLY A 219 -8.81 9.01 -13.50
N TRP A 220 -8.03 9.06 -12.41
CA TRP A 220 -6.75 9.75 -12.38
C TRP A 220 -5.70 9.04 -13.26
N MET A 221 -5.57 7.71 -13.17
CA MET A 221 -4.63 6.93 -14.00
C MET A 221 -4.90 7.15 -15.49
N LEU A 222 -6.15 7.06 -15.92
CA LEU A 222 -6.55 7.25 -17.33
C LEU A 222 -6.25 8.66 -17.87
N LYS A 223 -6.22 9.67 -17.00
CA LYS A 223 -5.88 11.05 -17.39
C LYS A 223 -4.38 11.38 -17.24
N SER A 224 -3.61 10.53 -16.58
CA SER A 224 -2.23 10.83 -16.17
C SER A 224 -1.18 9.97 -16.85
N PHE A 225 -1.53 8.73 -17.19
CA PHE A 225 -0.62 7.73 -17.75
C PHE A 225 -1.03 7.32 -19.16
N ARG A 226 -0.07 6.81 -19.91
CA ARG A 226 -0.23 6.34 -21.29
C ARG A 226 0.19 4.87 -21.35
N GLU A 227 -0.27 4.16 -22.37
CA GLU A 227 0.01 2.72 -22.53
C GLU A 227 1.50 2.43 -22.72
N GLU A 228 2.28 3.41 -23.19
CA GLU A 228 3.73 3.31 -23.31
C GLU A 228 4.51 3.54 -22.01
N ASP A 229 3.87 4.07 -20.95
CA ASP A 229 4.53 4.16 -19.64
C ASP A 229 4.65 2.77 -19.03
N PHE A 230 5.77 2.50 -18.33
CA PHE A 230 5.91 1.28 -17.55
C PHE A 230 5.31 1.50 -16.16
N VAL A 231 4.15 0.91 -15.89
CA VAL A 231 3.38 1.14 -14.66
C VAL A 231 3.30 -0.12 -13.82
N VAL A 232 3.76 0.01 -12.57
CA VAL A 232 3.62 -1.00 -11.52
C VAL A 232 2.55 -0.54 -10.55
N LEU A 233 1.52 -1.36 -10.32
CA LEU A 233 0.44 -1.10 -9.37
C LEU A 233 0.50 -2.10 -8.20
N LYS A 234 0.83 -1.63 -7.00
CA LYS A 234 0.72 -2.43 -5.76
C LYS A 234 -0.56 -2.09 -5.02
N MET A 235 -1.31 -3.11 -4.60
CA MET A 235 -2.56 -2.96 -3.86
C MET A 235 -2.53 -3.80 -2.58
N ASP A 236 -2.60 -3.10 -1.45
CA ASP A 236 -2.86 -3.63 -0.11
C ASP A 236 -3.64 -2.53 0.64
N ILE A 237 -4.97 -2.56 0.51
CA ILE A 237 -5.86 -1.46 0.91
C ILE A 237 -7.16 -1.96 1.55
N GLU A 238 -7.07 -3.03 2.32
CA GLU A 238 -8.06 -3.41 3.33
C GLU A 238 -9.52 -3.57 2.81
N GLY A 239 -9.67 -4.00 1.56
CA GLY A 239 -10.95 -4.35 0.94
C GLY A 239 -11.37 -3.40 -0.18
N PHE A 240 -10.68 -2.27 -0.37
CA PHE A 240 -10.95 -1.36 -1.48
C PHE A 240 -10.58 -1.96 -2.85
N GLU A 241 -9.82 -3.06 -2.89
CA GLU A 241 -9.53 -3.82 -4.11
C GLU A 241 -10.84 -4.25 -4.79
N HIS A 242 -11.87 -4.57 -4.00
CA HIS A 242 -13.20 -4.98 -4.48
C HIS A 242 -14.02 -3.84 -5.12
N ILE A 243 -13.55 -2.59 -5.03
CA ILE A 243 -14.18 -1.43 -5.65
C ILE A 243 -13.31 -0.93 -6.81
N ILE A 244 -12.00 -0.86 -6.59
CA ILE A 244 -11.04 -0.39 -7.59
C ILE A 244 -10.96 -1.33 -8.78
N VAL A 245 -10.91 -2.64 -8.55
CA VAL A 245 -10.67 -3.61 -9.63
C VAL A 245 -11.85 -3.73 -10.58
N PRO A 246 -13.10 -3.83 -10.11
CA PRO A 246 -14.25 -3.71 -11.01
C PRO A 246 -14.24 -2.42 -11.83
N ARG A 247 -13.74 -1.30 -11.27
CA ARG A 247 -13.60 -0.04 -12.00
C ARG A 247 -12.50 -0.09 -13.06
N ILE A 248 -11.35 -0.69 -12.75
CA ILE A 248 -10.26 -0.94 -13.73
C ILE A 248 -10.81 -1.74 -14.91
N LEU A 249 -11.54 -2.82 -14.64
CA LEU A 249 -12.14 -3.67 -15.67
C LEU A 249 -13.19 -2.91 -16.48
N LYS A 250 -14.12 -2.21 -15.81
CA LYS A 250 -15.19 -1.44 -16.46
C LYS A 250 -14.66 -0.37 -17.41
N LEU A 251 -13.56 0.29 -17.05
CA LEU A 251 -12.97 1.36 -17.86
C LEU A 251 -11.84 0.87 -18.77
N ASN A 252 -11.60 -0.44 -18.85
CA ASN A 252 -10.52 -1.04 -19.63
C ASN A 252 -9.14 -0.40 -19.32
N ALA A 253 -8.87 -0.16 -18.04
CA ALA A 253 -7.64 0.48 -17.57
C ALA A 253 -6.50 -0.52 -17.31
N THR A 254 -6.73 -1.83 -17.49
CA THR A 254 -5.70 -2.89 -17.39
C THR A 254 -4.54 -2.65 -18.34
N LYS A 255 -4.81 -2.08 -19.53
CA LYS A 255 -3.80 -1.70 -20.53
C LYS A 255 -2.78 -0.65 -20.06
N LEU A 256 -3.05 0.03 -18.95
CA LEU A 256 -2.13 0.99 -18.34
C LEU A 256 -1.26 0.35 -17.24
N ILE A 257 -1.34 -0.96 -17.03
CA ILE A 257 -0.66 -1.65 -15.92
C ILE A 257 0.17 -2.79 -16.51
N ASP A 258 1.49 -2.72 -16.36
CA ASP A 258 2.41 -3.79 -16.78
C ASP A 258 2.53 -4.88 -15.73
N VAL A 259 2.57 -4.48 -14.45
CA VAL A 259 2.75 -5.37 -13.32
C VAL A 259 1.83 -4.97 -12.18
N ALA A 260 1.03 -5.91 -11.69
CA ALA A 260 0.27 -5.75 -10.46
C ALA A 260 0.85 -6.58 -9.32
N LEU A 261 1.04 -5.95 -8.17
CA LEU A 261 1.41 -6.58 -6.90
C LEU A 261 0.18 -6.56 -6.00
N TRP A 262 -0.27 -7.71 -5.56
CA TRP A 262 -1.62 -7.84 -5.02
C TRP A 262 -1.65 -8.58 -3.68
N GLU A 263 -2.05 -7.88 -2.62
CA GLU A 263 -2.63 -8.49 -1.43
C GLU A 263 -4.15 -8.27 -1.45
N CYS A 264 -4.92 -9.37 -1.43
CA CYS A 264 -6.37 -9.26 -1.43
C CYS A 264 -6.96 -9.41 -0.05
N HIS A 265 -7.71 -8.40 0.36
CA HIS A 265 -8.47 -8.44 1.59
C HIS A 265 -9.88 -8.99 1.34
N PHE A 266 -10.17 -10.19 1.83
CA PHE A 266 -11.49 -10.81 1.65
C PHE A 266 -12.61 -9.93 2.24
N THR A 267 -13.74 -9.91 1.54
CA THR A 267 -15.03 -9.37 2.00
C THR A 267 -16.08 -10.46 1.85
N SER A 268 -17.14 -10.41 2.66
CA SER A 268 -18.22 -11.40 2.66
C SER A 268 -18.84 -11.51 1.25
N GLY A 269 -18.59 -12.61 0.53
CA GLY A 269 -19.18 -12.90 -0.78
C GLY A 269 -18.30 -12.64 -2.01
N SER A 270 -17.07 -12.13 -1.87
CA SER A 270 -16.14 -11.94 -3.00
C SER A 270 -14.96 -12.92 -2.98
N LYS A 271 -14.55 -13.39 -4.16
CA LYS A 271 -13.42 -14.28 -4.35
C LYS A 271 -12.28 -13.49 -4.98
N CYS A 272 -11.30 -13.08 -4.17
CA CYS A 272 -10.06 -12.44 -4.61
C CYS A 272 -9.40 -13.11 -5.82
N HIS A 273 -9.47 -14.45 -5.86
CA HIS A 273 -9.01 -15.24 -7.00
C HIS A 273 -9.73 -14.90 -8.32
N GLU A 274 -11.04 -14.67 -8.27
CA GLU A 274 -11.85 -14.32 -9.44
C GLU A 274 -11.50 -12.93 -9.97
N LEU A 275 -11.32 -11.93 -9.09
CA LEU A 275 -10.88 -10.59 -9.49
C LEU A 275 -9.48 -10.62 -10.12
N GLY A 276 -8.55 -11.36 -9.53
CA GLY A 276 -7.21 -11.56 -10.10
C GLY A 276 -7.26 -12.22 -11.48
N LYS A 277 -8.07 -13.26 -11.64
CA LYS A 277 -8.29 -13.92 -12.93
C LYS A 277 -8.89 -12.96 -13.96
N GLN A 278 -9.91 -12.18 -13.58
CA GLN A 278 -10.53 -11.21 -14.48
C GLN A 278 -9.52 -10.17 -14.98
N LEU A 279 -8.59 -9.72 -14.15
CA LEU A 279 -7.54 -8.79 -14.61
C LEU A 279 -6.64 -9.43 -15.67
N MET A 280 -6.18 -10.66 -15.42
CA MET A 280 -5.35 -11.39 -16.38
C MET A 280 -6.11 -11.63 -17.70
N ASP A 281 -7.37 -12.06 -17.62
CA ASP A 281 -8.24 -12.27 -18.78
C ASP A 281 -8.50 -10.97 -19.56
N ASN A 282 -8.40 -9.80 -18.91
CA ASN A 282 -8.57 -8.48 -19.51
C ASN A 282 -7.23 -7.77 -19.79
N GLY A 283 -6.16 -8.53 -19.98
CA GLY A 283 -4.92 -8.01 -20.56
C GLY A 283 -3.89 -7.49 -19.58
N LEU A 284 -4.07 -7.67 -18.27
CA LEU A 284 -2.97 -7.49 -17.32
C LEU A 284 -1.85 -8.51 -17.63
N PRO A 285 -0.61 -8.08 -17.92
CA PRO A 285 0.44 -9.01 -18.31
C PRO A 285 0.94 -9.89 -17.16
N ILE A 286 1.11 -9.30 -15.97
CA ILE A 286 1.75 -9.94 -14.83
C ILE A 286 1.02 -9.57 -13.53
N LEU A 287 0.68 -10.59 -12.75
CA LEU A 287 0.12 -10.46 -11.40
C LEU A 287 0.95 -11.29 -10.41
N TYR A 288 1.56 -10.61 -9.44
CA TYR A 288 2.17 -11.23 -8.27
C TYR A 288 1.19 -11.16 -7.10
N ALA A 289 0.85 -12.31 -6.52
CA ALA A 289 0.04 -12.37 -5.30
C ALA A 289 0.92 -12.58 -4.07
N GLU A 290 0.57 -11.94 -2.96
CA GLU A 290 1.32 -12.11 -1.71
C GLU A 290 1.30 -13.54 -1.16
N PRO A 291 2.39 -13.99 -0.47
CA PRO A 291 3.65 -13.25 -0.26
C PRO A 291 4.47 -13.13 -1.55
N PHE A 292 5.15 -12.00 -1.76
CA PHE A 292 5.88 -11.79 -3.01
C PHE A 292 7.17 -12.64 -3.02
N PRO A 293 7.51 -13.29 -4.14
CA PRO A 293 8.66 -14.20 -4.19
C PRO A 293 10.02 -13.50 -4.00
N PHE A 294 10.06 -12.18 -4.14
CA PHE A 294 11.25 -11.33 -3.98
C PHE A 294 11.20 -10.46 -2.71
N GLU A 295 10.20 -10.65 -1.84
CA GLU A 295 9.99 -9.81 -0.65
C GLU A 295 11.07 -9.99 0.42
N GLU A 296 11.68 -11.19 0.51
CA GLU A 296 12.75 -11.46 1.48
C GLU A 296 13.98 -10.56 1.24
N GLU A 297 14.31 -10.24 -0.01
CA GLU A 297 15.43 -9.35 -0.38
C GLU A 297 15.19 -7.89 0.06
N LEU A 298 13.93 -7.45 0.00
CA LEU A 298 13.52 -6.12 0.48
C LEU A 298 13.66 -6.02 2.01
N HIS A 299 13.17 -7.02 2.75
CA HIS A 299 13.20 -7.00 4.22
C HIS A 299 14.62 -6.95 4.79
N ASP A 300 15.56 -7.70 4.20
CA ASP A 300 16.96 -7.72 4.62
C ASP A 300 17.65 -6.37 4.34
N SER A 301 17.30 -5.69 3.25
CA SER A 301 17.86 -4.38 2.89
C SER A 301 17.36 -3.22 3.77
N LEU A 302 16.11 -3.29 4.26
CA LEU A 302 15.47 -2.21 5.01
C LEU A 302 15.70 -2.29 6.53
N THR A 303 15.89 -3.48 7.08
CA THR A 303 15.90 -3.66 8.54
C THR A 303 17.29 -3.66 9.17
N ASN A 304 18.38 -3.85 8.41
CA ASN A 304 19.72 -4.11 8.96
C ASN A 304 19.73 -5.21 10.06
N VAL A 305 18.71 -6.08 10.08
CA VAL A 305 18.60 -7.19 11.02
C VAL A 305 19.06 -8.44 10.28
N SER A 306 20.25 -8.95 10.64
CA SER A 306 20.72 -10.24 10.17
C SER A 306 19.79 -11.35 10.66
N ARG A 307 18.89 -11.84 9.80
CA ARG A 307 18.09 -13.04 10.09
C ARG A 307 18.94 -14.29 9.94
N VAL A 308 18.77 -15.21 10.88
CA VAL A 308 19.11 -16.62 10.64
C VAL A 308 18.22 -17.09 9.49
N LYS A 309 18.83 -17.49 8.37
CA LYS A 309 18.15 -18.06 7.20
C LYS A 309 17.37 -19.32 7.60
N SER A 310 16.16 -19.18 8.12
CA SER A 310 15.21 -20.29 8.12
C SER A 310 14.66 -20.38 6.72
N ARG A 311 15.08 -21.39 5.95
CA ARG A 311 14.48 -21.72 4.64
C ARG A 311 12.98 -21.86 4.83
N SER A 312 12.28 -20.82 4.44
CA SER A 312 10.85 -20.76 4.48
C SER A 312 10.41 -21.08 3.05
N ASN A 313 9.81 -22.25 2.83
CA ASN A 313 9.30 -22.65 1.52
C ASN A 313 8.06 -21.80 1.18
N HIS A 314 8.25 -20.53 0.85
CA HIS A 314 7.17 -19.64 0.42
C HIS A 314 7.15 -19.60 -1.11
N SER A 315 6.27 -20.40 -1.69
CA SER A 315 5.93 -20.27 -3.11
C SER A 315 4.91 -19.13 -3.25
N GLY A 316 5.36 -17.90 -3.46
CA GLY A 316 4.51 -16.84 -3.97
C GLY A 316 3.86 -17.27 -5.30
N THR A 317 2.63 -16.83 -5.57
CA THR A 317 1.96 -17.16 -6.84
C THR A 317 2.25 -16.07 -7.86
N VAL A 318 2.77 -16.48 -9.01
CA VAL A 318 3.01 -15.59 -10.15
C VAL A 318 2.12 -16.05 -11.30
N LEU A 319 1.21 -15.19 -11.73
CA LEU A 319 0.44 -15.39 -12.95
C LEU A 319 1.06 -14.52 -14.05
N LYS A 320 1.55 -15.16 -15.11
CA LYS A 320 2.03 -14.50 -16.33
C LYS A 320 1.14 -14.89 -17.49
N ARG A 321 0.74 -13.91 -18.29
CA ARG A 321 0.13 -14.20 -19.59
C ARG A 321 1.24 -14.68 -20.53
N GLU A 322 1.05 -15.83 -21.17
CA GLU A 322 1.93 -16.22 -22.28
C GLU A 322 1.75 -15.20 -23.40
N ALA A 323 2.85 -14.69 -23.95
CA ALA A 323 2.79 -13.77 -25.07
C ALA A 323 2.12 -14.53 -26.24
N ASP A 324 0.91 -14.11 -26.62
CA ASP A 324 0.28 -14.57 -27.85
C ASP A 324 1.23 -14.19 -28.99
N GLY A 325 1.94 -15.19 -29.53
CA GLY A 325 2.91 -15.00 -30.60
C GLY A 325 2.27 -14.30 -31.80
N ARG A 326 2.60 -13.02 -31.99
CA ARG A 326 2.45 -12.26 -33.23
C ARG A 326 3.63 -11.31 -33.37
#